data_AF-A0A9W8C175-F1
#
_entry.id   AF-A0A9W8C175-F1
#
_cell.length_a   1.000
_cell.length_b   1.000
_cell.length_c   1.000
_cell.angle_alpha   90.00
_cell.angle_beta   90.00
_cell.angle_gamma   90.00
#
_symmetry.space_group_name_H-M   'P 1'
#
loop_
_entity.id
_entity.type
_entity.pdbx_description
1 polymer ?
#
loop_
_entity_poly.entity_id
_entity_poly.type
_entity_poly.pdbx_seq_one_letter_code
_entity_poly.pdbx_strand_id
1 'polypeptide(L)'
;MAKKRKVDSEYRQFQQRWETDYLFCEFKDKPMCLINQESLAQKVKELKHKLKQQQNMFTRMNSHSEGAAKASFIIAEEIARACKPFTEGEFIKNCMDKVCGVVCPDKKQAFANISLSRNTVASRVDELASDIQAQLKDKAKDFVAYSLAVDESTFGYKSIWTTSGQDIFSQVEQCVSDAELQWNKLVGLTTDGAPAMCGEFRGLVGLVREKVGHTGENLTAYHCIIHQEALCGKVLDMRHIMTVVNKTVNFIRSRDVPYHTEVRWLSQGKVLRRFFDTRAEIAHFMESKNKSIPELENEKWLSDLAFLCDITEHLNDLNVKLQGRKQLITEIRDSVNAFQMKLRLWEGQMHQANLSHFPICQSVSDTVTITFPTELYADKLNTLKAEFSRRFADFESQKFNFDLFTNPFAVDVDTAPEHLQMELIELQCNAHLKAQYQSVGAAEFAPLLLPQSMPHLCLHAARIMSMFGSTYSCEQMFSIMKLTKTSHRSRLTDEHLVSVLKVAMARDINPRIDKIISKKRCRVSGKS
;
A
#
# COMPACT_ATOMS: atom_id res chain seq x y z
N MET A 1 4.15 -9.01 56.19
CA MET A 1 4.00 -7.55 56.02
C MET A 1 5.04 -6.83 56.87
N ALA A 2 6.11 -6.32 56.25
CA ALA A 2 7.10 -5.50 56.95
C ALA A 2 6.53 -4.09 57.18
N LYS A 3 6.53 -3.61 58.43
CA LYS A 3 6.16 -2.24 58.80
C LYS A 3 7.03 -1.26 58.00
N LYS A 4 6.42 -0.46 57.13
CA LYS A 4 7.07 0.71 56.51
C LYS A 4 7.67 1.56 57.63
N ARG A 5 9.01 1.70 57.66
CA ARG A 5 9.67 2.68 58.52
C ARG A 5 9.19 4.08 58.10
N LYS A 6 8.58 4.81 59.03
CA LYS A 6 8.29 6.23 58.84
C LYS A 6 9.62 6.97 58.99
N VAL A 7 10.10 7.58 57.91
CA VAL A 7 11.29 8.47 57.89
C VAL A 7 11.11 9.69 58.82
N ASP A 8 9.91 9.90 59.35
CA ASP A 8 9.50 11.06 60.15
C ASP A 8 9.97 11.09 61.61
N SER A 9 10.69 10.07 62.10
CA SER A 9 11.09 9.96 63.52
C SER A 9 12.53 10.39 63.85
N GLU A 10 13.45 10.51 62.89
CA GLU A 10 14.88 10.69 63.20
C GLU A 10 15.38 12.14 63.27
N TYR A 11 14.55 13.15 62.96
CA TYR A 11 15.02 14.53 62.76
C TYR A 11 14.24 15.63 63.51
N ARG A 12 13.63 15.33 64.66
CA ARG A 12 12.83 16.33 65.42
C ARG A 12 13.46 16.83 66.73
N GLN A 13 14.58 16.27 67.18
CA GLN A 13 15.28 16.77 68.37
C GLN A 13 16.51 17.55 67.95
N PHE A 14 16.67 18.74 68.52
CA PHE A 14 17.85 19.57 68.32
C PHE A 14 19.10 18.81 68.79
N GLN A 15 20.14 18.77 67.97
CA GLN A 15 21.39 18.10 68.30
C GLN A 15 22.41 19.17 68.68
N GLN A 16 23.04 19.04 69.85
CA GLN A 16 23.95 20.06 70.39
C GLN A 16 25.13 20.35 69.44
N ARG A 17 25.60 19.35 68.68
CA ARG A 17 26.60 19.52 67.62
C ARG A 17 26.21 20.54 66.54
N TRP A 18 24.92 20.84 66.37
CA TRP A 18 24.46 21.80 65.36
C TRP A 18 24.82 23.25 65.71
N GLU A 19 25.10 23.56 66.98
CA GLU A 19 25.61 24.87 67.40
C GLU A 19 27.00 25.13 66.83
N THR A 20 27.89 24.15 66.94
CA THR A 20 29.29 24.26 66.52
C THR A 20 29.49 24.00 65.04
N ASP A 21 28.79 23.02 64.47
CA ASP A 21 29.06 22.56 63.11
C ASP A 21 28.30 23.38 62.07
N TYR A 22 27.15 23.96 62.45
CA TYR A 22 26.20 24.57 61.51
C TYR A 22 25.62 25.91 61.98
N LEU A 23 26.04 26.44 63.14
CA LEU A 23 25.59 27.74 63.68
C LEU A 23 24.07 27.82 63.90
N PHE A 24 23.46 26.75 64.45
CA PHE A 24 22.05 26.74 64.88
C PHE A 24 21.95 26.68 66.40
N CYS A 25 21.03 27.40 67.03
CA CYS A 25 20.70 27.28 68.46
C CYS A 25 19.25 26.83 68.67
N GLU A 26 18.93 26.29 69.85
CA GLU A 26 17.55 25.98 70.22
C GLU A 26 16.88 27.20 70.89
N PHE A 27 15.79 27.68 70.30
CA PHE A 27 15.01 28.78 70.85
C PHE A 27 13.52 28.44 70.79
N LYS A 28 12.88 28.36 71.97
CA LYS A 28 11.47 27.93 72.13
C LYS A 28 11.18 26.59 71.45
N ASP A 29 11.99 25.57 71.76
CA ASP A 29 11.91 24.20 71.22
C ASP A 29 12.03 24.10 69.70
N LYS A 30 12.72 25.08 69.07
CA LYS A 30 12.93 25.13 67.61
C LYS A 30 14.39 25.42 67.29
N PRO A 31 15.01 24.68 66.34
CA PRO A 31 16.32 25.02 65.81
C PRO A 31 16.24 26.32 65.00
N MET A 32 16.99 27.33 65.41
CA MET A 32 17.09 28.65 64.78
C MET A 32 18.52 28.89 64.29
N CYS A 33 18.69 29.35 63.06
CA CYS A 33 20.00 29.70 62.54
C CYS A 33 20.46 31.03 63.14
N LEU A 34 21.67 31.06 63.71
CA LEU A 34 22.25 32.24 64.34
C LEU A 34 22.63 33.34 63.34
N ILE A 35 22.85 32.98 62.06
CA ILE A 35 23.28 33.91 61.02
C ILE A 35 22.10 34.75 60.51
N ASN A 36 20.93 34.14 60.34
CA ASN A 36 19.79 34.80 59.69
C ASN A 36 18.50 34.78 60.52
N GLN A 37 18.55 34.26 61.74
CA GLN A 37 17.42 34.15 62.68
C GLN A 37 16.19 33.43 62.10
N GLU A 38 16.37 32.55 61.11
CA GLU A 38 15.29 31.71 60.56
C GLU A 38 15.25 30.33 61.21
N SER A 39 14.05 29.78 61.38
CA SER A 39 13.90 28.39 61.83
C SER A 39 14.34 27.40 60.74
N LEU A 40 14.96 26.29 61.14
CA LEU A 40 15.36 25.22 60.22
C LEU A 40 14.18 24.72 59.36
N ALA A 41 12.99 24.61 59.97
CA ALA A 41 11.78 24.21 59.27
C ALA A 41 11.39 25.19 58.15
N GLN A 42 11.55 26.50 58.38
CA GLN A 42 11.28 27.53 57.38
C GLN A 42 12.31 27.49 56.25
N LYS A 43 13.60 27.31 56.56
CA LYS A 43 14.66 27.19 55.55
C LYS A 43 14.49 25.94 54.68
N VAL A 44 14.17 24.80 55.28
CA VAL A 44 13.89 23.55 54.54
C VAL A 44 12.66 23.71 53.65
N LYS A 45 11.61 24.39 54.10
CA LYS A 45 10.41 24.67 53.28
C LYS A 45 10.74 25.58 52.09
N GLU A 46 11.55 26.60 52.31
CA GLU A 46 12.00 27.53 51.27
C GLU A 46 12.90 26.84 50.23
N LEU A 47 13.87 26.03 50.67
CA LEU A 47 14.75 25.23 49.80
C LEU A 47 13.97 24.18 49.00
N LYS A 48 13.01 23.49 49.63
CA LYS A 48 12.09 22.58 48.92
C LYS A 48 11.26 23.32 47.86
N HIS A 49 10.80 24.54 48.15
CA HIS A 49 10.05 25.34 47.19
C HIS A 49 10.92 25.79 46.02
N LYS A 50 12.13 26.30 46.28
CA LYS A 50 13.12 26.68 45.27
C LYS A 50 13.52 25.49 44.38
N LEU A 51 13.77 24.32 44.99
CA LEU A 51 14.07 23.08 44.26
C LEU A 51 12.90 22.67 43.37
N LYS A 52 11.65 22.71 43.88
CA LYS A 52 10.45 22.39 43.09
C LYS A 52 10.23 23.36 41.94
N GLN A 53 10.50 24.65 42.13
CA GLN A 53 10.44 25.66 41.07
C GLN A 53 11.51 25.42 39.98
N GLN A 54 12.75 25.11 40.38
CA GLN A 54 13.83 24.77 39.45
C GLN A 54 13.50 23.49 38.66
N GLN A 55 13.03 22.44 39.34
CA GLN A 55 12.58 21.20 38.70
C GLN A 55 11.43 21.46 37.72
N ASN A 56 10.45 22.29 38.08
CA ASN A 56 9.34 22.66 37.19
C ASN A 56 9.81 23.45 35.96
N MET A 57 10.81 24.34 36.10
CA MET A 57 11.41 25.04 34.96
C MET A 57 12.11 24.09 33.99
N PHE A 58 12.93 23.18 34.51
CA PHE A 58 13.59 22.15 33.70
C PHE A 58 12.59 21.24 33.00
N THR A 59 11.53 20.83 33.70
CA THR A 59 10.46 19.99 33.13
C THR A 59 9.70 20.73 32.02
N ARG A 60 9.40 22.03 32.22
CA ARG A 60 8.74 22.87 31.20
C ARG A 60 9.61 23.11 29.97
N MET A 61 10.89 23.43 30.11
CA MET A 61 11.79 23.59 28.97
C MET A 61 11.94 22.29 28.17
N ASN A 62 12.02 21.15 28.86
CA ASN A 62 12.09 19.85 28.21
C ASN A 62 10.79 19.54 27.43
N SER A 63 9.61 19.84 27.99
CA SER A 63 8.33 19.65 27.30
C SER A 63 8.12 20.55 26.07
N HIS A 64 8.64 21.79 26.07
CA HIS A 64 8.56 22.69 24.91
C HIS A 64 9.50 22.23 23.78
N SER A 65 10.70 21.76 24.13
CA SER A 65 11.62 21.13 23.16
C SER A 65 11.03 19.85 22.56
N GLU A 66 10.29 19.07 23.36
CA GLU A 66 9.65 17.82 22.94
C GLU A 66 8.48 18.07 21.97
N GLY A 67 7.64 19.06 22.26
CA GLY A 67 6.56 19.48 21.37
C GLY A 67 7.06 19.93 19.99
N ALA A 68 8.12 20.74 19.95
CA ALA A 68 8.74 21.18 18.69
C ALA A 68 9.35 20.01 17.90
N ALA A 69 10.01 19.08 18.59
CA ALA A 69 10.54 17.87 17.97
C ALA A 69 9.42 16.98 17.41
N LYS A 70 8.33 16.79 18.14
CA LYS A 70 7.15 16.02 17.68
C LYS A 70 6.50 16.66 16.46
N ALA A 71 6.25 17.96 16.49
CA ALA A 71 5.69 18.70 15.35
C ALA A 71 6.56 18.54 14.10
N SER A 72 7.88 18.62 14.24
CA SER A 72 8.79 18.44 13.11
C SER A 72 8.79 17.01 12.54
N PHE A 73 8.59 15.97 13.37
CA PHE A 73 8.42 14.60 12.88
C PHE A 73 7.10 14.43 12.12
N ILE A 74 6.01 15.00 12.64
CA ILE A 74 4.69 14.96 11.98
C ILE A 74 4.78 15.61 10.59
N ILE A 75 5.40 16.78 10.49
CA ILE A 75 5.56 17.47 9.20
C ILE A 75 6.46 16.68 8.25
N ALA A 76 7.55 16.07 8.74
CA ALA A 76 8.41 15.22 7.92
C ALA A 76 7.69 13.98 7.40
N GLU A 77 6.82 13.37 8.22
CA GLU A 77 5.96 12.26 7.82
C GLU A 77 5.00 12.68 6.69
N GLU A 78 4.32 13.81 6.83
CA GLU A 78 3.41 14.35 5.80
C GLU A 78 4.13 14.64 4.48
N ILE A 79 5.30 15.27 4.54
CA ILE A 79 6.14 15.52 3.35
C ILE A 79 6.49 14.21 2.64
N ALA A 80 6.90 13.18 3.41
CA ALA A 80 7.26 11.88 2.84
C ALA A 80 6.05 11.14 2.26
N ARG A 81 4.91 11.09 2.98
CA ARG A 81 3.67 10.44 2.50
C ARG A 81 3.11 11.10 1.25
N ALA A 82 3.20 12.43 1.16
CA ALA A 82 2.82 13.21 -0.02
C ALA A 82 3.88 13.16 -1.14
N CYS A 83 4.99 12.46 -0.93
CA CYS A 83 6.10 12.32 -1.89
C CYS A 83 6.68 13.68 -2.32
N LYS A 84 6.69 14.64 -1.40
CA LYS A 84 7.13 16.03 -1.62
C LYS A 84 8.63 16.22 -1.34
N PRO A 85 9.36 17.08 -2.07
CA PRO A 85 10.77 17.33 -1.85
C PRO A 85 11.07 17.71 -0.40
N PHE A 86 12.21 17.27 0.15
CA PHE A 86 12.58 17.60 1.53
C PHE A 86 12.74 19.11 1.78
N THR A 87 13.02 19.89 0.74
CA THR A 87 13.08 21.36 0.78
C THR A 87 11.73 22.01 1.08
N GLU A 88 10.61 21.30 0.88
CA GLU A 88 9.27 21.79 1.26
C GLU A 88 9.16 22.08 2.76
N GLY A 89 10.00 21.45 3.60
CA GLY A 89 10.06 21.77 5.02
C GLY A 89 10.34 23.26 5.29
N GLU A 90 11.23 23.88 4.51
CA GLU A 90 11.58 25.30 4.65
C GLU A 90 10.43 26.21 4.21
N PHE A 91 9.73 25.84 3.13
CA PHE A 91 8.55 26.56 2.68
C PHE A 91 7.42 26.49 3.73
N ILE A 92 7.14 25.29 4.25
CA ILE A 92 6.14 25.07 5.31
C ILE A 92 6.51 25.87 6.57
N LYS A 93 7.80 25.89 6.96
CA LYS A 93 8.29 26.71 8.07
C LYS A 93 7.99 28.19 7.88
N ASN A 94 8.31 28.73 6.69
CA ASN A 94 8.06 30.13 6.35
C ASN A 94 6.57 30.47 6.40
N CYS A 95 5.70 29.59 5.92
CA CYS A 95 4.26 29.75 6.00
C CYS A 95 3.77 29.78 7.46
N MET A 96 4.21 28.83 8.29
CA MET A 96 3.83 28.77 9.70
C MET A 96 4.31 30.01 10.48
N ASP A 97 5.52 30.49 10.22
CA ASP A 97 6.05 31.68 10.91
C ASP A 97 5.28 32.96 10.56
N LYS A 98 4.87 33.12 9.29
CA LYS A 98 4.02 34.24 8.85
C LYS A 98 2.63 34.18 9.49
N VAL A 99 2.00 33.00 9.47
CA VAL A 99 0.67 32.80 10.06
C VAL A 99 0.70 33.01 11.58
N CYS A 100 1.69 32.43 12.27
CA CYS A 100 1.88 32.59 13.71
C CYS A 100 2.10 34.06 14.09
N GLY A 101 2.85 34.82 13.28
CA GLY A 101 3.07 36.24 13.49
C GLY A 101 1.78 37.09 13.50
N VAL A 102 0.71 36.63 12.87
CA VAL A 102 -0.59 37.32 12.80
C VAL A 102 -1.57 36.74 13.82
N VAL A 103 -1.69 35.41 13.89
CA VAL A 103 -2.75 34.72 14.65
C VAL A 103 -2.39 34.52 16.12
N CYS A 104 -1.13 34.22 16.43
CA CYS A 104 -0.67 33.90 17.79
C CYS A 104 0.79 34.36 18.03
N PRO A 105 1.04 35.68 17.98
CA PRO A 105 2.40 36.23 18.05
C PRO A 105 3.13 35.89 19.36
N ASP A 106 2.39 35.66 20.46
CA ASP A 106 2.93 35.22 21.74
C ASP A 106 3.56 33.81 21.69
N LYS A 107 3.23 33.01 20.66
CA LYS A 107 3.78 31.66 20.44
C LYS A 107 4.91 31.61 19.40
N LYS A 108 5.35 32.75 18.86
CA LYS A 108 6.34 32.80 17.76
C LYS A 108 7.61 31.99 18.04
N GLN A 109 8.13 32.03 19.26
CA GLN A 109 9.33 31.26 19.61
C GLN A 109 9.10 29.74 19.59
N ALA A 110 7.90 29.27 19.95
CA ALA A 110 7.58 27.85 19.90
C ALA A 110 7.59 27.31 18.47
N PHE A 111 7.08 28.08 17.50
CA PHE A 111 7.14 27.75 16.07
C PHE A 111 8.56 27.90 15.52
N ALA A 112 9.31 28.94 15.93
CA ALA A 112 10.71 29.15 15.56
C ALA A 112 11.59 27.94 15.90
N ASN A 113 11.33 27.29 17.03
CA ASN A 113 12.09 26.12 17.51
C ASN A 113 11.82 24.83 16.70
N ILE A 114 10.83 24.80 15.80
CA ILE A 114 10.54 23.63 14.95
C ILE A 114 11.55 23.59 13.80
N SER A 115 12.55 22.72 13.88
CA SER A 115 13.54 22.58 12.79
C SER A 115 12.95 21.83 11.60
N LEU A 116 12.99 22.43 10.40
CA LEU A 116 12.45 21.86 9.14
C LEU A 116 13.39 22.07 7.95
N SER A 117 14.69 22.24 8.20
CA SER A 117 15.68 22.26 7.11
C SER A 117 15.61 20.97 6.28
N ARG A 118 16.02 21.02 5.02
CA ARG A 118 16.11 19.83 4.15
C ARG A 118 16.75 18.62 4.84
N ASN A 119 17.88 18.82 5.52
CA ASN A 119 18.62 17.75 6.19
C ASN A 119 17.88 17.22 7.42
N THR A 120 17.19 18.10 8.16
CA THR A 120 16.35 17.69 9.29
C THR A 120 15.17 16.85 8.81
N VAL A 121 14.50 17.24 7.73
CA VAL A 121 13.40 16.45 7.15
C VAL A 121 13.92 15.09 6.69
N ALA A 122 15.03 15.05 5.95
CA ALA A 122 15.64 13.79 5.48
C ALA A 122 15.95 12.83 6.66
N SER A 123 16.70 13.31 7.66
CA SER A 123 17.05 12.49 8.84
C SER A 123 15.82 11.99 9.59
N ARG A 124 14.77 12.81 9.71
CA ARG A 124 13.52 12.39 10.36
C ARG A 124 12.80 11.32 9.57
N VAL A 125 12.75 11.44 8.24
CA VAL A 125 12.17 10.42 7.36
C VAL A 125 12.90 9.09 7.50
N ASP A 126 14.23 9.09 7.61
CA ASP A 126 15.01 7.86 7.85
C ASP A 126 14.67 7.21 9.19
N GLU A 127 14.49 8.01 10.24
CA GLU A 127 14.07 7.52 11.56
C GLU A 127 12.64 6.95 11.55
N LEU A 128 11.72 7.61 10.85
CA LEU A 128 10.34 7.12 10.67
C LEU A 128 10.33 5.80 9.90
N ALA A 129 11.10 5.72 8.80
CA ALA A 129 11.24 4.50 8.00
C ALA A 129 11.84 3.35 8.81
N SER A 130 12.84 3.64 9.66
CA SER A 130 13.47 2.66 10.53
C SER A 130 12.50 2.13 11.60
N ASP A 131 11.67 2.99 12.21
CA ASP A 131 10.65 2.52 13.16
C ASP A 131 9.56 1.70 12.46
N ILE A 132 9.10 2.08 11.27
CA ILE A 132 8.16 1.28 10.47
C ILE A 132 8.77 -0.10 10.18
N GLN A 133 10.02 -0.17 9.74
CA GLN A 133 10.70 -1.44 9.48
C GLN A 133 10.80 -2.31 10.75
N ALA A 134 11.12 -1.70 11.89
CA ALA A 134 11.14 -2.42 13.16
C ALA A 134 9.75 -2.93 13.57
N GLN A 135 8.69 -2.16 13.33
CA GLN A 135 7.31 -2.60 13.57
C GLN A 135 6.91 -3.76 12.66
N LEU A 136 7.31 -3.73 11.38
CA LEU A 136 7.04 -4.80 10.43
C LEU A 136 7.74 -6.10 10.85
N LYS A 137 9.02 -6.03 11.22
CA LYS A 137 9.79 -7.19 11.73
C LYS A 137 9.16 -7.81 12.98
N ASP A 138 8.66 -6.97 13.88
CA ASP A 138 7.99 -7.42 15.10
C ASP A 138 6.71 -8.21 14.74
N LYS A 139 5.88 -7.66 13.85
CA LYS A 139 4.65 -8.32 13.37
C LYS A 139 4.93 -9.57 12.54
N ALA A 140 6.00 -9.60 11.76
CA ALA A 140 6.35 -10.71 10.87
C ALA A 140 6.57 -12.03 11.64
N LYS A 141 6.99 -11.95 12.91
CA LYS A 141 7.17 -13.13 13.77
C LYS A 141 5.85 -13.87 14.03
N ASP A 142 4.76 -13.13 14.12
CA ASP A 142 3.42 -13.63 14.42
C ASP A 142 2.67 -14.08 13.16
N PHE A 143 3.22 -13.88 11.97
CA PHE A 143 2.58 -14.35 10.74
C PHE A 143 2.43 -15.87 10.78
N VAL A 144 1.26 -16.36 10.41
CA VAL A 144 1.02 -17.80 10.15
C VAL A 144 1.14 -18.14 8.67
N ALA A 145 0.90 -17.15 7.81
CA ALA A 145 1.04 -17.22 6.36
C ALA A 145 1.35 -15.82 5.81
N TYR A 146 2.15 -15.73 4.76
CA TYR A 146 2.30 -14.51 3.96
C TYR A 146 2.54 -14.86 2.49
N SER A 147 2.34 -13.88 1.62
CA SER A 147 2.64 -13.98 0.19
C SER A 147 3.53 -12.83 -0.25
N LEU A 148 4.13 -12.96 -1.44
CA LEU A 148 4.94 -11.92 -2.06
C LEU A 148 4.35 -11.53 -3.40
N ALA A 149 4.28 -10.23 -3.68
CA ALA A 149 4.06 -9.72 -5.03
C ALA A 149 5.38 -9.15 -5.55
N VAL A 150 5.82 -9.60 -6.72
CA VAL A 150 7.14 -9.30 -7.27
C VAL A 150 6.98 -8.92 -8.74
N ASP A 151 7.45 -7.73 -9.10
CA ASP A 151 7.39 -7.21 -10.46
C ASP A 151 8.83 -6.94 -10.94
N GLU A 152 9.16 -7.25 -12.19
CA GLU A 152 10.52 -7.07 -12.75
C GLU A 152 10.96 -5.61 -12.61
N SER A 153 10.02 -4.67 -12.77
CA SER A 153 10.31 -3.26 -12.61
C SER A 153 10.79 -2.94 -11.19
N THR A 154 10.31 -3.66 -10.16
CA THR A 154 10.60 -3.48 -8.70
C THR A 154 12.09 -3.37 -8.42
N PHE A 155 12.93 -3.99 -9.24
CA PHE A 155 14.37 -4.04 -8.98
C PHE A 155 15.19 -3.09 -9.86
N GLY A 156 14.58 -2.45 -10.85
CA GLY A 156 15.25 -1.52 -11.76
C GLY A 156 15.82 -0.27 -11.08
N TYR A 157 15.35 0.10 -9.87
CA TYR A 157 15.88 1.26 -9.15
C TYR A 157 17.18 1.00 -8.40
N LYS A 158 17.53 -0.27 -8.11
CA LYS A 158 18.80 -0.65 -7.48
C LYS A 158 19.94 -0.84 -8.50
N SER A 159 19.74 -0.46 -9.77
CA SER A 159 20.74 -0.59 -10.83
C SER A 159 21.29 -2.02 -10.96
N ILE A 160 20.41 -3.02 -10.97
CA ILE A 160 20.83 -4.38 -11.30
C ILE A 160 21.17 -4.40 -12.79
N TRP A 161 22.40 -4.77 -13.14
CA TRP A 161 22.88 -4.81 -14.52
C TRP A 161 22.26 -5.96 -15.34
N THR A 162 21.58 -6.91 -14.69
CA THR A 162 20.94 -8.09 -15.29
C THR A 162 19.58 -8.38 -14.64
N THR A 163 18.54 -8.64 -15.43
CA THR A 163 17.20 -9.04 -14.93
C THR A 163 16.97 -10.54 -15.08
N SER A 164 17.97 -11.36 -14.74
CA SER A 164 17.79 -12.82 -14.76
C SER A 164 16.97 -13.28 -13.56
N GLY A 165 16.31 -14.44 -13.66
CA GLY A 165 15.53 -14.98 -12.54
C GLY A 165 16.38 -15.24 -11.29
N GLN A 166 17.67 -15.57 -11.45
CA GLN A 166 18.60 -15.76 -10.33
C GLN A 166 18.94 -14.44 -9.62
N ASP A 167 19.14 -13.35 -10.37
CA ASP A 167 19.42 -12.04 -9.80
C ASP A 167 18.21 -11.54 -9.00
N ILE A 168 17.02 -11.71 -9.57
CA ILE A 168 15.75 -11.36 -8.92
C ILE A 168 15.56 -12.22 -7.66
N PHE A 169 15.78 -13.54 -7.74
CA PHE A 169 15.70 -14.43 -6.58
C PHE A 169 16.65 -14.01 -5.46
N SER A 170 17.89 -13.68 -5.78
CA SER A 170 18.88 -13.25 -4.77
C SER A 170 18.44 -11.97 -4.05
N GLN A 171 17.80 -11.04 -4.77
CA GLN A 171 17.24 -9.84 -4.15
C GLN A 171 16.00 -10.14 -3.30
N VAL A 172 15.12 -11.02 -3.77
CA VAL A 172 13.95 -11.47 -3.00
C VAL A 172 14.42 -12.16 -1.72
N GLU A 173 15.43 -13.02 -1.79
CA GLU A 173 16.01 -13.70 -0.64
C GLU A 173 16.61 -12.72 0.37
N GLN A 174 17.36 -11.72 -0.10
CA GLN A 174 17.84 -10.65 0.77
C GLN A 174 16.69 -9.89 1.43
N CYS A 175 15.62 -9.58 0.69
CA CYS A 175 14.46 -8.86 1.24
C CYS A 175 13.70 -9.68 2.29
N VAL A 176 13.52 -10.99 2.06
CA VAL A 176 12.93 -11.92 3.03
C VAL A 176 13.78 -12.01 4.30
N SER A 177 15.10 -12.10 4.14
CA SER A 177 16.06 -12.10 5.25
C SER A 177 16.04 -10.78 6.04
N ASP A 178 16.11 -9.65 5.33
CA ASP A 178 16.07 -8.30 5.92
C ASP A 178 14.78 -8.05 6.69
N ALA A 179 13.67 -8.63 6.25
CA ALA A 179 12.36 -8.57 6.91
C ALA A 179 12.17 -9.60 8.03
N GLU A 180 13.13 -10.51 8.23
CA GLU A 180 13.06 -11.63 9.19
C GLU A 180 11.85 -12.55 8.94
N LEU A 181 11.46 -12.71 7.67
CA LEU A 181 10.36 -13.58 7.26
C LEU A 181 10.85 -15.03 7.14
N GLN A 182 10.00 -15.98 7.54
CA GLN A 182 10.33 -17.41 7.49
C GLN A 182 9.84 -18.03 6.18
N TRP A 183 10.68 -18.78 5.47
CA TRP A 183 10.31 -19.36 4.17
C TRP A 183 9.18 -20.40 4.25
N ASN A 184 9.08 -21.16 5.35
CA ASN A 184 8.03 -22.15 5.55
C ASN A 184 6.63 -21.56 5.74
N LYS A 185 6.50 -20.24 5.89
CA LYS A 185 5.22 -19.52 5.99
C LYS A 185 4.85 -18.80 4.69
N LEU A 186 5.68 -18.93 3.65
CA LEU A 186 5.42 -18.35 2.33
C LEU A 186 4.44 -19.23 1.56
N VAL A 187 3.24 -18.72 1.31
CA VAL A 187 2.14 -19.52 0.73
C VAL A 187 1.78 -19.09 -0.70
N GLY A 188 2.16 -17.87 -1.07
CA GLY A 188 1.82 -17.27 -2.36
C GLY A 188 2.94 -16.43 -2.98
N LEU A 189 3.08 -16.49 -4.30
CA LEU A 189 3.98 -15.63 -5.08
C LEU A 189 3.28 -15.13 -6.34
N THR A 190 3.20 -13.81 -6.52
CA THR A 190 2.53 -13.21 -7.67
C THR A 190 3.51 -12.41 -8.49
N THR A 191 3.65 -12.73 -9.78
CA THR A 191 4.63 -12.13 -10.68
C THR A 191 4.01 -11.48 -11.91
N ASP A 192 4.74 -10.61 -12.60
CA ASP A 192 4.29 -9.98 -13.84
C ASP A 192 4.28 -10.92 -15.06
N GLY A 193 4.69 -12.18 -14.92
CA GLY A 193 4.70 -13.12 -16.03
C GLY A 193 5.90 -13.02 -16.97
N ALA A 194 6.89 -12.19 -16.67
CA ALA A 194 8.10 -12.10 -17.50
C ALA A 194 8.85 -13.45 -17.55
N PRO A 195 9.58 -13.78 -18.63
CA PRO A 195 10.30 -15.05 -18.73
C PRO A 195 11.27 -15.30 -17.56
N ALA A 196 11.92 -14.24 -17.06
CA ALA A 196 12.79 -14.30 -15.88
C ALA A 196 12.04 -14.64 -14.57
N MET A 197 10.73 -14.43 -14.52
CA MET A 197 9.90 -14.76 -13.36
C MET A 197 9.35 -16.18 -13.43
N CYS A 198 8.85 -16.60 -14.58
CA CYS A 198 8.01 -17.81 -14.71
C CYS A 198 8.76 -19.09 -15.10
N GLY A 199 10.04 -19.01 -15.47
CA GLY A 199 10.82 -20.19 -15.81
C GLY A 199 10.85 -21.25 -14.70
N GLU A 200 10.65 -22.51 -15.07
CA GLU A 200 10.54 -23.64 -14.14
C GLU A 200 11.84 -23.91 -13.34
N PHE A 201 13.00 -23.78 -13.98
CA PHE A 201 14.30 -24.07 -13.35
C PHE A 201 15.13 -22.82 -13.05
N ARG A 202 14.98 -21.78 -13.87
CA ARG A 202 15.80 -20.55 -13.80
C ARG A 202 14.98 -19.29 -13.57
N GLY A 203 13.66 -19.41 -13.55
CA GLY A 203 12.78 -18.30 -13.22
C GLY A 203 12.62 -18.16 -11.72
N LEU A 204 12.27 -16.97 -11.26
CA LEU A 204 12.00 -16.68 -9.85
C LEU A 204 11.05 -17.71 -9.22
N VAL A 205 9.94 -18.04 -9.88
CA VAL A 205 8.94 -18.99 -9.36
C VAL A 205 9.55 -20.37 -9.13
N GLY A 206 10.36 -20.86 -10.07
CA GLY A 206 11.09 -22.12 -9.94
C GLY A 206 12.04 -22.14 -8.74
N LEU A 207 12.86 -21.11 -8.61
CA LEU A 207 13.85 -20.97 -7.53
C LEU A 207 13.19 -20.83 -6.15
N VAL A 208 12.07 -20.08 -6.05
CA VAL A 208 11.30 -19.99 -4.81
C VAL A 208 10.63 -21.31 -4.47
N ARG A 209 10.08 -22.03 -5.46
CA ARG A 209 9.54 -23.39 -5.24
C ARG A 209 10.60 -24.36 -4.76
N GLU A 210 11.82 -24.28 -5.27
CA GLU A 210 12.93 -25.09 -4.75
C GLU A 210 13.23 -24.73 -3.30
N LYS A 211 13.34 -23.43 -2.98
CA LYS A 211 13.61 -22.95 -1.61
C LYS A 211 12.54 -23.37 -0.60
N VAL A 212 11.25 -23.31 -0.98
CA VAL A 212 10.10 -23.67 -0.13
C VAL A 212 9.80 -25.17 -0.18
N GLY A 213 10.13 -25.88 -1.26
CA GLY A 213 9.89 -27.32 -1.41
C GLY A 213 10.63 -28.15 -0.36
N HIS A 214 11.77 -27.66 0.12
CA HIS A 214 12.49 -28.24 1.26
C HIS A 214 11.72 -28.14 2.60
N THR A 215 10.64 -27.34 2.68
CA THR A 215 9.82 -27.14 3.88
C THR A 215 8.46 -27.84 3.83
N GLY A 216 8.11 -28.53 2.74
CA GLY A 216 6.93 -29.41 2.65
C GLY A 216 5.58 -28.76 2.32
N GLU A 217 5.54 -27.47 1.94
CA GLU A 217 4.29 -26.78 1.58
C GLU A 217 4.22 -26.41 0.09
N ASN A 218 3.03 -26.56 -0.51
CA ASN A 218 2.78 -26.13 -1.90
C ASN A 218 2.64 -24.60 -1.98
N LEU A 219 3.62 -23.96 -2.63
CA LEU A 219 3.58 -22.55 -3.01
C LEU A 219 2.57 -22.33 -4.14
N THR A 220 1.60 -21.44 -3.93
CA THR A 220 0.69 -21.00 -5.00
C THR A 220 1.34 -19.84 -5.75
N ALA A 221 1.55 -20.00 -7.05
CA ALA A 221 2.14 -18.95 -7.88
C ALA A 221 1.13 -18.43 -8.90
N TYR A 222 0.96 -17.11 -8.97
CA TYR A 222 0.07 -16.46 -9.94
C TYR A 222 0.83 -15.53 -10.86
N HIS A 223 0.41 -15.49 -12.12
CA HIS A 223 0.67 -14.36 -12.99
C HIS A 223 -0.35 -13.26 -12.65
N CYS A 224 0.14 -12.04 -12.43
CA CYS A 224 -0.62 -10.83 -12.18
C CYS A 224 -1.88 -10.75 -13.03
N ILE A 225 -3.04 -10.82 -12.38
CA ILE A 225 -4.37 -10.87 -13.01
C ILE A 225 -4.64 -9.64 -13.89
N ILE A 226 -4.18 -8.46 -13.45
CA ILE A 226 -4.30 -7.22 -14.22
C ILE A 226 -3.52 -7.32 -15.53
N HIS A 227 -2.33 -7.93 -15.50
CA HIS A 227 -1.55 -8.14 -16.71
C HIS A 227 -2.19 -9.22 -17.60
N GLN A 228 -2.67 -10.33 -17.02
CA GLN A 228 -3.41 -11.37 -17.75
C GLN A 228 -4.63 -10.80 -18.49
N GLU A 229 -5.43 -9.96 -17.83
CA GLU A 229 -6.58 -9.27 -18.44
C GLU A 229 -6.15 -8.40 -19.62
N ALA A 230 -5.09 -7.59 -19.46
CA ALA A 230 -4.57 -6.77 -20.54
C ALA A 230 -4.06 -7.60 -21.73
N LEU A 231 -3.55 -8.81 -21.49
CA LEU A 231 -3.15 -9.76 -22.54
C LEU A 231 -4.37 -10.37 -23.25
N CYS A 232 -5.48 -10.62 -22.54
CA CYS A 232 -6.74 -11.05 -23.17
C CYS A 232 -7.20 -10.03 -24.22
N GLY A 233 -7.17 -8.74 -23.92
CA GLY A 233 -7.58 -7.69 -24.87
C GLY A 233 -6.80 -7.70 -26.19
N LYS A 234 -5.53 -8.18 -26.18
CA LYS A 234 -4.69 -8.23 -27.37
C LYS A 234 -5.15 -9.26 -28.41
N VAL A 235 -5.95 -10.27 -28.03
CA VAL A 235 -6.43 -11.31 -28.98
C VAL A 235 -7.49 -10.82 -29.96
N LEU A 236 -8.08 -9.65 -29.74
CA LEU A 236 -9.06 -9.06 -30.65
C LEU A 236 -8.46 -8.69 -32.02
N ASP A 237 -7.12 -8.53 -32.08
CA ASP A 237 -6.33 -8.17 -33.27
C ASP A 237 -6.93 -7.04 -34.11
N MET A 238 -7.17 -5.89 -33.48
CA MET A 238 -7.74 -4.69 -34.11
C MET A 238 -6.67 -3.65 -34.46
N ARG A 239 -5.50 -4.11 -34.93
CA ARG A 239 -4.33 -3.25 -35.22
C ARG A 239 -4.60 -2.22 -36.31
N HIS A 240 -5.47 -2.53 -37.27
CA HIS A 240 -5.85 -1.59 -38.34
C HIS A 240 -6.54 -0.35 -37.79
N ILE A 241 -7.34 -0.48 -36.74
CA ILE A 241 -7.97 0.67 -36.05
C ILE A 241 -6.92 1.44 -35.25
N MET A 242 -6.19 0.74 -34.37
CA MET A 242 -5.23 1.36 -33.46
C MET A 242 -4.12 2.11 -34.19
N THR A 243 -3.69 1.62 -35.35
CA THR A 243 -2.66 2.28 -36.16
C THR A 243 -3.11 3.66 -36.64
N VAL A 244 -4.35 3.79 -37.13
CA VAL A 244 -4.91 5.06 -37.63
C VAL A 244 -5.14 6.03 -36.49
N VAL A 245 -5.73 5.55 -35.38
CA VAL A 245 -5.98 6.35 -34.18
C VAL A 245 -4.66 6.89 -33.61
N ASN A 246 -3.66 6.04 -33.40
CA ASN A 246 -2.37 6.45 -32.85
C ASN A 246 -1.64 7.44 -33.77
N LYS A 247 -1.61 7.19 -35.08
CA LYS A 247 -1.00 8.12 -36.06
C LYS A 247 -1.66 9.49 -36.01
N THR A 248 -2.99 9.52 -35.97
CA THR A 248 -3.77 10.76 -35.94
C THR A 248 -3.55 11.52 -34.64
N VAL A 249 -3.67 10.85 -33.50
CA VAL A 249 -3.45 11.47 -32.17
C VAL A 249 -2.02 11.98 -32.03
N ASN A 250 -1.02 11.23 -32.46
CA ASN A 250 0.38 11.67 -32.43
C ASN A 250 0.61 12.90 -33.31
N PHE A 251 -0.04 12.98 -34.47
CA PHE A 251 0.05 14.16 -35.33
C PHE A 251 -0.59 15.40 -34.68
N ILE A 252 -1.80 15.27 -34.14
CA ILE A 252 -2.50 16.35 -33.43
C ILE A 252 -1.67 16.85 -32.24
N ARG A 253 -1.01 15.93 -31.54
CA ARG A 253 -0.22 16.24 -30.34
C ARG A 253 1.19 16.73 -30.59
N SER A 254 1.67 16.86 -31.83
CA SER A 254 3.07 17.17 -32.21
C SER A 254 3.72 18.46 -31.61
N ARG A 255 3.05 19.15 -30.69
CA ARG A 255 3.62 20.14 -29.75
C ARG A 255 3.98 19.59 -28.37
N ASP A 256 3.79 18.29 -28.12
CA ASP A 256 4.02 17.61 -26.84
C ASP A 256 4.50 16.15 -27.06
N VAL A 257 5.22 15.58 -26.07
CA VAL A 257 6.01 14.34 -26.19
C VAL A 257 5.30 13.18 -26.94
N PRO A 258 5.95 12.50 -27.92
CA PRO A 258 5.35 11.39 -28.68
C PRO A 258 4.87 10.24 -27.78
N TYR A 259 3.69 9.67 -28.06
CA TYR A 259 3.25 8.40 -27.49
C TYR A 259 4.05 7.25 -28.14
N HIS A 260 5.32 7.11 -27.76
CA HIS A 260 6.17 5.97 -28.15
C HIS A 260 6.25 4.88 -27.08
N THR A 261 5.54 5.05 -25.97
CA THR A 261 5.33 3.93 -25.05
C THR A 261 4.09 3.20 -25.52
N GLU A 262 4.14 1.87 -25.59
CA GLU A 262 2.95 1.01 -25.60
C GLU A 262 2.19 1.28 -24.29
N VAL A 263 1.51 2.42 -24.21
CA VAL A 263 0.79 2.81 -23.01
C VAL A 263 -0.33 1.81 -22.88
N ARG A 264 -0.35 1.13 -21.73
CA ARG A 264 -1.29 0.09 -21.29
C ARG A 264 -2.64 0.21 -21.98
N TRP A 265 -3.19 -0.91 -22.44
CA TRP A 265 -4.50 -1.07 -23.10
C TRP A 265 -5.61 -0.14 -22.55
N LEU A 266 -5.63 0.12 -21.24
CA LEU A 266 -6.54 1.04 -20.54
C LEU A 266 -6.46 2.51 -20.98
N SER A 267 -5.24 3.02 -21.17
CA SER A 267 -5.04 4.38 -21.70
C SER A 267 -5.53 4.48 -23.14
N GLN A 268 -5.44 3.38 -23.89
CA GLN A 268 -5.90 3.28 -25.26
C GLN A 268 -7.43 3.33 -25.32
N GLY A 269 -8.15 2.72 -24.37
CA GLY A 269 -9.60 2.81 -24.27
C GLY A 269 -10.14 4.24 -24.17
N LYS A 270 -9.57 5.04 -23.27
CA LYS A 270 -9.97 6.46 -23.12
C LYS A 270 -9.65 7.28 -24.37
N VAL A 271 -8.52 7.00 -25.02
CA VAL A 271 -8.14 7.66 -26.28
C VAL A 271 -9.10 7.27 -27.40
N LEU A 272 -9.43 5.98 -27.52
CA LEU A 272 -10.38 5.44 -28.50
C LEU A 272 -11.76 6.09 -28.36
N ARG A 273 -12.30 6.14 -27.14
CA ARG A 273 -13.60 6.77 -26.88
C ARG A 273 -13.61 8.23 -27.31
N ARG A 274 -12.60 9.00 -26.87
CA ARG A 274 -12.48 10.41 -27.24
C ARG A 274 -12.29 10.62 -28.74
N PHE A 275 -11.52 9.76 -29.39
CA PHE A 275 -11.33 9.78 -30.84
C PHE A 275 -12.66 9.55 -31.55
N PHE A 276 -13.44 8.56 -31.13
CA PHE A 276 -14.75 8.28 -31.70
C PHE A 276 -15.71 9.46 -31.53
N ASP A 277 -15.79 10.02 -30.31
CA ASP A 277 -16.71 11.13 -30.00
C ASP A 277 -16.38 12.41 -30.77
N THR A 278 -15.09 12.64 -31.09
CA THR A 278 -14.61 13.86 -31.79
C THR A 278 -14.18 13.61 -33.23
N ARG A 279 -14.60 12.49 -33.83
CA ARG A 279 -14.13 12.06 -35.16
C ARG A 279 -14.44 13.05 -36.27
N ALA A 280 -15.57 13.76 -36.19
CA ALA A 280 -15.97 14.75 -37.19
C ALA A 280 -15.07 15.99 -37.15
N GLU A 281 -14.77 16.49 -35.95
CA GLU A 281 -13.85 17.60 -35.72
C GLU A 281 -12.42 17.21 -36.10
N ILE A 282 -12.02 15.97 -35.79
CA ILE A 282 -10.73 15.42 -36.21
C ILE A 282 -10.64 15.37 -37.74
N ALA A 283 -11.66 14.85 -38.43
CA ALA A 283 -11.69 14.79 -39.90
C ALA A 283 -11.50 16.18 -40.51
N HIS A 284 -12.30 17.15 -40.06
CA HIS A 284 -12.23 18.54 -40.54
C HIS A 284 -10.87 19.19 -40.26
N PHE A 285 -10.31 19.01 -39.06
CA PHE A 285 -8.99 19.52 -38.72
C PHE A 285 -7.90 18.90 -39.62
N MET A 286 -7.98 17.61 -39.85
CA MET A 286 -6.99 16.86 -40.62
C MET A 286 -7.03 17.21 -42.11
N GLU A 287 -8.22 17.44 -42.67
CA GLU A 287 -8.42 18.02 -44.01
C GLU A 287 -7.78 19.40 -44.13
N SER A 288 -7.97 20.28 -43.13
CA SER A 288 -7.34 21.62 -43.13
C SER A 288 -5.79 21.58 -43.15
N LYS A 289 -5.21 20.42 -42.81
CA LYS A 289 -3.76 20.15 -42.83
C LYS A 289 -3.32 19.32 -44.04
N ASN A 290 -4.19 19.12 -45.03
CA ASN A 290 -3.96 18.27 -46.20
C ASN A 290 -3.56 16.83 -45.82
N LYS A 291 -4.16 16.30 -44.74
CA LYS A 291 -3.94 14.92 -44.26
C LYS A 291 -5.28 14.25 -43.99
N SER A 292 -6.13 14.10 -45.01
CA SER A 292 -7.40 13.39 -44.86
C SER A 292 -7.23 11.99 -44.27
N ILE A 293 -8.27 11.50 -43.59
CA ILE A 293 -8.32 10.16 -42.99
C ILE A 293 -9.41 9.37 -43.72
N PRO A 294 -9.10 8.69 -44.83
CA PRO A 294 -10.09 7.97 -45.64
C PRO A 294 -10.87 6.91 -44.84
N GLU A 295 -10.26 6.37 -43.77
CA GLU A 295 -10.88 5.37 -42.92
C GLU A 295 -12.13 5.89 -42.19
N LEU A 296 -12.25 7.20 -41.96
CA LEU A 296 -13.44 7.81 -41.34
C LEU A 296 -14.66 7.84 -42.28
N GLU A 297 -14.45 7.69 -43.58
CA GLU A 297 -15.52 7.56 -44.59
C GLU A 297 -15.91 6.09 -44.83
N ASN A 298 -15.14 5.13 -44.31
CA ASN A 298 -15.36 3.71 -44.52
C ASN A 298 -16.29 3.13 -43.44
N GLU A 299 -17.53 2.82 -43.82
CA GLU A 299 -18.56 2.29 -42.91
C GLU A 299 -18.15 0.98 -42.20
N LYS A 300 -17.39 0.10 -42.87
CA LYS A 300 -16.87 -1.12 -42.26
C LYS A 300 -15.82 -0.79 -41.19
N TRP A 301 -14.95 0.17 -41.46
CA TRP A 301 -13.95 0.63 -40.50
C TRP A 301 -14.61 1.32 -39.30
N LEU A 302 -15.66 2.12 -39.52
CA LEU A 302 -16.45 2.73 -38.44
C LEU A 302 -17.13 1.69 -37.54
N SER A 303 -17.65 0.60 -38.13
CA SER A 303 -18.22 -0.51 -37.36
C SER A 303 -17.16 -1.18 -36.47
N ASP A 304 -15.96 -1.42 -37.01
CA ASP A 304 -14.84 -2.00 -36.28
C ASP A 304 -14.34 -1.08 -35.15
N LEU A 305 -14.30 0.24 -35.41
CA LEU A 305 -13.98 1.24 -34.40
C LEU A 305 -15.03 1.24 -33.28
N ALA A 306 -16.32 1.21 -33.63
CA ALA A 306 -17.41 1.19 -32.65
C ALA A 306 -17.33 -0.02 -31.73
N PHE A 307 -17.17 -1.23 -32.31
CA PHE A 307 -16.98 -2.45 -31.54
C PHE A 307 -15.76 -2.37 -30.62
N LEU A 308 -14.62 -1.89 -31.14
CA LEU A 308 -13.40 -1.75 -30.35
C LEU A 308 -13.60 -0.76 -29.19
N CYS A 309 -14.29 0.36 -29.39
CA CYS A 309 -14.57 1.32 -28.33
C CYS A 309 -15.41 0.68 -27.20
N ASP A 310 -16.53 0.03 -27.53
CA ASP A 310 -17.41 -0.58 -26.53
C ASP A 310 -16.72 -1.74 -25.78
N ILE A 311 -16.05 -2.67 -26.48
CA ILE A 311 -15.39 -3.80 -25.81
C ILE A 311 -14.21 -3.37 -24.95
N THR A 312 -13.45 -2.35 -25.38
CA THR A 312 -12.37 -1.79 -24.57
C THR A 312 -12.91 -1.03 -23.35
N GLU A 313 -14.09 -0.41 -23.44
CA GLU A 313 -14.78 0.19 -22.27
C GLU A 313 -15.13 -0.89 -21.24
N HIS A 314 -15.72 -2.01 -21.67
CA HIS A 314 -16.02 -3.16 -20.82
C HIS A 314 -14.76 -3.78 -20.17
N LEU A 315 -13.66 -3.93 -20.93
CA LEU A 315 -12.37 -4.40 -20.41
C LEU A 315 -11.80 -3.42 -19.37
N ASN A 316 -11.89 -2.12 -19.64
CA ASN A 316 -11.45 -1.10 -18.69
C ASN A 316 -12.26 -1.12 -17.39
N ASP A 317 -13.57 -1.33 -17.47
CA ASP A 317 -14.43 -1.49 -16.29
C ASP A 317 -14.05 -2.69 -15.43
N LEU A 318 -13.74 -3.83 -16.07
CA LEU A 318 -13.19 -4.98 -15.35
C LEU A 318 -11.86 -4.58 -14.70
N ASN A 319 -10.94 -4.02 -15.46
CA ASN A 319 -9.61 -3.71 -14.97
C ASN A 319 -9.62 -2.76 -13.76
N VAL A 320 -10.48 -1.74 -13.75
CA VAL A 320 -10.67 -0.86 -12.58
C VAL A 320 -11.10 -1.66 -11.34
N LYS A 321 -11.91 -2.71 -11.50
CA LYS A 321 -12.29 -3.61 -10.40
C LYS A 321 -11.17 -4.55 -9.96
N LEU A 322 -10.23 -4.88 -10.85
CA LEU A 322 -9.05 -5.69 -10.50
C LEU A 322 -7.95 -4.86 -9.83
N GLN A 323 -8.06 -3.53 -9.87
CA GLN A 323 -7.14 -2.60 -9.22
C GLN A 323 -7.65 -2.19 -7.84
N GLY A 324 -6.76 -2.21 -6.85
CA GLY A 324 -7.12 -1.79 -5.51
C GLY A 324 -6.13 -2.24 -4.46
N ARG A 325 -6.22 -1.64 -3.29
CA ARG A 325 -5.57 -2.16 -2.09
C ARG A 325 -6.58 -2.98 -1.30
N LYS A 326 -6.08 -3.98 -0.57
CA LYS A 326 -6.89 -4.83 0.33
C LYS A 326 -8.00 -5.61 -0.37
N GLN A 327 -7.86 -5.87 -1.66
CA GLN A 327 -8.76 -6.79 -2.37
C GLN A 327 -8.34 -8.22 -2.09
N LEU A 328 -9.31 -9.06 -1.77
CA LEU A 328 -9.09 -10.49 -1.63
C LEU A 328 -9.04 -11.14 -3.00
N ILE A 329 -8.18 -12.15 -3.16
CA ILE A 329 -8.07 -12.88 -4.43
C ILE A 329 -9.42 -13.50 -4.86
N THR A 330 -10.29 -13.85 -3.91
CA THR A 330 -11.63 -14.36 -4.18
C THR A 330 -12.56 -13.31 -4.79
N GLU A 331 -12.47 -12.05 -4.37
CA GLU A 331 -13.24 -10.94 -4.97
C GLU A 331 -12.78 -10.64 -6.40
N ILE A 332 -11.47 -10.79 -6.63
CA ILE A 332 -10.87 -10.65 -7.97
C ILE A 332 -11.35 -11.80 -8.86
N ARG A 333 -11.37 -13.04 -8.35
CA ARG A 333 -11.94 -14.22 -9.03
C ARG A 333 -13.41 -13.99 -9.40
N ASP A 334 -14.21 -13.48 -8.48
CA ASP A 334 -15.63 -13.20 -8.73
C ASP A 334 -15.82 -12.14 -9.83
N SER A 335 -14.97 -11.10 -9.85
CA SER A 335 -14.99 -10.08 -10.89
C SER A 335 -14.65 -10.63 -12.28
N VAL A 336 -13.65 -11.52 -12.36
CA VAL A 336 -13.27 -12.21 -13.61
C VAL A 336 -14.38 -13.15 -14.06
N ASN A 337 -14.95 -13.96 -13.16
CA ASN A 337 -16.04 -14.88 -13.46
C ASN A 337 -17.28 -14.13 -13.96
N ALA A 338 -17.65 -13.03 -13.31
CA ALA A 338 -18.74 -12.18 -13.77
C ALA A 338 -18.48 -11.62 -15.18
N PHE A 339 -17.25 -11.26 -15.50
CA PHE A 339 -16.88 -10.81 -16.84
C PHE A 339 -16.96 -11.92 -17.89
N GLN A 340 -16.49 -13.13 -17.58
CA GLN A 340 -16.63 -14.29 -18.48
C GLN A 340 -18.11 -14.61 -18.76
N MET A 341 -18.98 -14.51 -17.75
CA MET A 341 -20.43 -14.66 -17.93
C MET A 341 -21.02 -13.57 -18.82
N LYS A 342 -20.55 -12.33 -18.69
CA LYS A 342 -20.94 -11.23 -19.58
C LYS A 342 -20.49 -11.47 -21.01
N LEU A 343 -19.25 -11.90 -21.25
CA LEU A 343 -18.76 -12.24 -22.60
C LEU A 343 -19.65 -13.29 -23.27
N ARG A 344 -20.05 -14.34 -22.52
CA ARG A 344 -20.97 -15.37 -23.02
C ARG A 344 -22.35 -14.79 -23.37
N LEU A 345 -22.87 -13.89 -22.55
CA LEU A 345 -24.15 -13.22 -22.83
C LEU A 345 -24.05 -12.35 -24.09
N TRP A 346 -23.00 -11.54 -24.19
CA TRP A 346 -22.77 -10.63 -25.31
C TRP A 346 -22.53 -11.35 -26.63
N GLU A 347 -21.81 -12.47 -26.62
CA GLU A 347 -21.68 -13.36 -27.77
C GLU A 347 -23.05 -13.82 -28.28
N GLY A 348 -23.90 -14.34 -27.37
CA GLY A 348 -25.26 -14.78 -27.74
C GLY A 348 -26.14 -13.63 -28.24
N GLN A 349 -26.01 -12.43 -27.66
CA GLN A 349 -26.72 -11.23 -28.11
C GLN A 349 -26.24 -10.75 -29.48
N MET A 350 -24.95 -10.82 -29.78
CA MET A 350 -24.40 -10.47 -31.10
C MET A 350 -24.95 -11.39 -32.19
N HIS A 351 -25.04 -12.71 -31.97
CA HIS A 351 -25.70 -13.63 -32.92
C HIS A 351 -27.19 -13.31 -33.14
N GLN A 352 -27.84 -12.67 -32.18
CA GLN A 352 -29.24 -12.22 -32.28
C GLN A 352 -29.37 -10.78 -32.80
N ALA A 353 -28.27 -10.18 -33.25
CA ALA A 353 -28.17 -8.77 -33.64
C ALA A 353 -28.67 -7.79 -32.54
N ASN A 354 -28.53 -8.17 -31.28
CA ASN A 354 -28.90 -7.36 -30.13
C ASN A 354 -27.69 -6.57 -29.62
N LEU A 355 -27.69 -5.25 -29.82
CA LEU A 355 -26.60 -4.35 -29.43
C LEU A 355 -26.87 -3.60 -28.11
N SER A 356 -27.79 -4.07 -27.26
CA SER A 356 -28.21 -3.38 -26.02
C SER A 356 -27.06 -3.06 -25.04
N HIS A 357 -25.95 -3.80 -25.10
CA HIS A 357 -24.76 -3.60 -24.27
C HIS A 357 -23.56 -3.02 -25.04
N PHE A 358 -23.79 -2.62 -26.29
CA PHE A 358 -22.81 -2.02 -27.20
C PHE A 358 -23.42 -0.74 -27.79
N PRO A 359 -23.55 0.32 -26.97
CA PRO A 359 -24.26 1.53 -27.37
C PRO A 359 -23.58 2.28 -28.52
N ILE A 360 -22.25 2.23 -28.64
CA ILE A 360 -21.55 2.84 -29.76
C ILE A 360 -21.84 2.03 -31.03
N CYS A 361 -21.77 0.70 -30.97
CA CYS A 361 -22.19 -0.15 -32.08
C CYS A 361 -23.61 0.13 -32.52
N GLN A 362 -24.56 0.27 -31.59
CA GLN A 362 -25.95 0.60 -31.90
C GLN A 362 -26.03 1.93 -32.66
N SER A 363 -25.35 2.98 -32.16
CA SER A 363 -25.36 4.30 -32.83
C SER A 363 -24.80 4.27 -34.24
N VAL A 364 -23.75 3.46 -34.48
CA VAL A 364 -23.16 3.31 -35.81
C VAL A 364 -24.05 2.45 -36.70
N SER A 365 -24.63 1.37 -36.18
CA SER A 365 -25.59 0.52 -36.89
C SER A 365 -26.81 1.30 -37.39
N ASP A 366 -27.24 2.33 -36.67
CA ASP A 366 -28.37 3.19 -37.07
C ASP A 366 -27.99 4.21 -38.16
N THR A 367 -26.69 4.46 -38.34
CA THR A 367 -26.16 5.50 -39.25
C THR A 367 -25.62 4.94 -40.56
N VAL A 368 -25.00 3.76 -40.53
CA VAL A 368 -24.37 3.13 -41.71
C VAL A 368 -25.42 2.47 -42.60
N THR A 369 -25.10 2.36 -43.90
CA THR A 369 -25.97 1.70 -44.88
C THR A 369 -25.69 0.20 -45.01
N ILE A 370 -24.48 -0.24 -44.66
CA ILE A 370 -24.14 -1.67 -44.63
C ILE A 370 -24.85 -2.42 -43.50
N THR A 371 -25.06 -3.72 -43.69
CA THR A 371 -25.43 -4.61 -42.58
C THR A 371 -24.30 -4.62 -41.55
N PHE A 372 -24.63 -4.25 -40.30
CA PHE A 372 -23.67 -4.26 -39.21
C PHE A 372 -23.15 -5.69 -38.97
N PRO A 373 -21.82 -5.92 -38.90
CA PRO A 373 -21.26 -7.27 -38.95
C PRO A 373 -21.26 -7.96 -37.58
N THR A 374 -22.44 -8.22 -37.03
CA THR A 374 -22.63 -8.77 -35.68
C THR A 374 -22.04 -10.16 -35.52
N GLU A 375 -22.14 -11.03 -36.53
CA GLU A 375 -21.54 -12.38 -36.52
C GLU A 375 -20.02 -12.34 -36.37
N LEU A 376 -19.35 -11.42 -37.10
CA LEU A 376 -17.90 -11.22 -36.99
C LEU A 376 -17.50 -10.81 -35.57
N TYR A 377 -18.30 -9.97 -34.92
CA TYR A 377 -18.04 -9.51 -33.56
C TYR A 377 -18.38 -10.57 -32.51
N ALA A 378 -19.35 -11.44 -32.76
CA ALA A 378 -19.60 -12.63 -31.95
C ALA A 378 -18.38 -13.57 -31.95
N ASP A 379 -17.78 -13.83 -33.12
CA ASP A 379 -16.55 -14.63 -33.23
C ASP A 379 -15.37 -14.02 -32.45
N LYS A 380 -15.22 -12.69 -32.49
CA LYS A 380 -14.21 -11.97 -31.69
C LYS A 380 -14.48 -12.08 -30.19
N LEU A 381 -15.73 -12.00 -29.75
CA LEU A 381 -16.11 -12.20 -28.35
C LEU A 381 -15.85 -13.65 -27.90
N ASN A 382 -16.14 -14.64 -28.75
CA ASN A 382 -15.83 -16.03 -28.47
C ASN A 382 -14.32 -16.27 -28.33
N THR A 383 -13.51 -15.65 -29.21
CA THR A 383 -12.04 -15.68 -29.13
C THR A 383 -11.54 -15.07 -27.82
N LEU A 384 -12.07 -13.89 -27.44
CA LEU A 384 -11.75 -13.22 -26.18
C LEU A 384 -12.14 -14.09 -24.97
N LYS A 385 -13.35 -14.66 -24.97
CA LYS A 385 -13.87 -15.57 -23.94
C LYS A 385 -12.96 -16.78 -23.75
N ALA A 386 -12.55 -17.43 -24.85
CA ALA A 386 -11.64 -18.57 -24.81
C ALA A 386 -10.28 -18.20 -24.20
N GLU A 387 -9.74 -17.02 -24.54
CA GLU A 387 -8.48 -16.54 -23.98
C GLU A 387 -8.59 -16.23 -22.48
N PHE A 388 -9.71 -15.66 -22.02
CA PHE A 388 -9.98 -15.51 -20.59
C PHE A 388 -10.01 -16.87 -19.87
N SER A 389 -10.75 -17.85 -20.41
CA SER A 389 -10.78 -19.21 -19.83
C SER A 389 -9.39 -19.85 -19.75
N ARG A 390 -8.57 -19.65 -20.78
CA ARG A 390 -7.19 -20.19 -20.82
C ARG A 390 -6.28 -19.50 -19.80
N ARG A 391 -6.31 -18.17 -19.70
CA ARG A 391 -5.41 -17.39 -18.83
C ARG A 391 -5.78 -17.44 -17.36
N PHE A 392 -7.05 -17.65 -17.05
CA PHE A 392 -7.56 -17.70 -15.67
C PHE A 392 -7.87 -19.14 -15.21
N ALA A 393 -7.39 -20.17 -15.90
CA ALA A 393 -7.59 -21.57 -15.55
C ALA A 393 -7.09 -21.93 -14.13
N ASP A 394 -6.09 -21.21 -13.62
CA ASP A 394 -5.57 -21.38 -12.26
C ASP A 394 -6.64 -21.13 -11.19
N PHE A 395 -7.61 -20.24 -11.45
CA PHE A 395 -8.74 -20.04 -10.53
C PHE A 395 -9.65 -21.25 -10.44
N GLU A 396 -9.88 -21.96 -11.54
CA GLU A 396 -10.66 -23.19 -11.52
C GLU A 396 -9.92 -24.28 -10.74
N SER A 397 -8.58 -24.34 -10.85
CA SER A 397 -7.77 -25.28 -10.05
C SER A 397 -7.85 -25.03 -8.54
N GLN A 398 -8.13 -23.79 -8.12
CA GLN A 398 -8.23 -23.38 -6.72
C GLN A 398 -9.67 -23.20 -6.25
N LYS A 399 -10.64 -23.59 -7.07
CA LYS A 399 -12.06 -23.37 -6.83
C LYS A 399 -12.51 -23.84 -5.45
N PHE A 400 -12.17 -25.08 -5.08
CA PHE A 400 -12.50 -25.62 -3.76
C PHE A 400 -11.96 -24.74 -2.63
N ASN A 401 -10.70 -24.33 -2.71
CA ASN A 401 -10.04 -23.52 -1.68
C ASN A 401 -10.72 -22.14 -1.52
N PHE A 402 -11.12 -21.52 -2.63
CA PHE A 402 -11.83 -20.27 -2.63
C PHE A 402 -13.28 -20.41 -2.15
N ASP A 403 -13.97 -21.48 -2.54
CA ASP A 403 -15.34 -21.75 -2.14
C ASP A 403 -15.41 -22.06 -0.63
N LEU A 404 -14.44 -22.81 -0.09
CA LEU A 404 -14.29 -23.04 1.36
C LEU A 404 -14.06 -21.76 2.14
N PHE A 405 -13.25 -20.83 1.62
CA PHE A 405 -13.03 -19.55 2.28
C PHE A 405 -14.28 -18.64 2.19
N THR A 406 -14.87 -18.54 1.01
CA THR A 406 -15.99 -17.63 0.75
C THR A 406 -17.28 -18.08 1.42
N ASN A 407 -17.58 -19.38 1.43
CA ASN A 407 -18.77 -19.93 2.07
C ASN A 407 -18.52 -21.33 2.65
N PRO A 408 -17.83 -21.44 3.80
CA PRO A 408 -17.52 -22.73 4.42
C PRO A 408 -18.78 -23.52 4.82
N PHE A 409 -19.94 -22.86 4.96
CA PHE A 409 -21.20 -23.49 5.35
C PHE A 409 -21.93 -24.22 4.21
N ALA A 410 -21.48 -24.06 2.96
CA ALA A 410 -22.07 -24.70 1.79
C ALA A 410 -21.15 -25.72 1.11
N VAL A 411 -19.93 -25.88 1.60
CA VAL A 411 -18.98 -26.86 1.07
C VAL A 411 -19.36 -28.27 1.51
N ASP A 412 -19.30 -29.20 0.57
CA ASP A 412 -19.48 -30.62 0.85
C ASP A 412 -18.26 -31.19 1.59
N VAL A 413 -18.48 -31.67 2.81
CA VAL A 413 -17.46 -32.22 3.70
C VAL A 413 -16.77 -33.43 3.07
N ASP A 414 -17.50 -34.27 2.33
CA ASP A 414 -16.96 -35.50 1.74
C ASP A 414 -15.92 -35.21 0.64
N THR A 415 -16.02 -34.02 0.02
CA THR A 415 -15.07 -33.55 -1.00
C THR A 415 -13.88 -32.79 -0.42
N ALA A 416 -13.91 -32.47 0.88
CA ALA A 416 -12.86 -31.69 1.53
C ALA A 416 -11.62 -32.54 1.85
N PRO A 417 -10.41 -31.94 1.87
CA PRO A 417 -9.20 -32.62 2.37
C PRO A 417 -9.40 -33.20 3.77
N GLU A 418 -8.90 -34.42 4.01
CA GLU A 418 -9.12 -35.18 5.26
C GLU A 418 -8.83 -34.38 6.54
N HIS A 419 -7.75 -33.58 6.54
CA HIS A 419 -7.34 -32.76 7.68
C HIS A 419 -8.28 -31.59 8.00
N LEU A 420 -9.23 -31.24 7.10
CA LEU A 420 -10.20 -30.17 7.31
C LEU A 420 -11.59 -30.69 7.67
N GLN A 421 -11.89 -31.96 7.39
CA GLN A 421 -13.26 -32.49 7.47
C GLN A 421 -13.87 -32.35 8.86
N MET A 422 -13.13 -32.73 9.92
CA MET A 422 -13.65 -32.68 11.30
C MET A 422 -13.94 -31.25 11.76
N GLU A 423 -13.02 -30.31 11.50
CA GLU A 423 -13.22 -28.90 11.82
C GLU A 423 -14.39 -28.29 11.02
N LEU A 424 -14.55 -28.71 9.76
CA LEU A 424 -15.63 -28.24 8.91
C LEU A 424 -16.99 -28.73 9.42
N ILE A 425 -17.10 -29.98 9.87
CA ILE A 425 -18.33 -30.51 10.51
C ILE A 425 -18.68 -29.69 11.75
N GLU A 426 -17.71 -29.43 12.62
CA GLU A 426 -17.91 -28.63 13.83
C GLU A 426 -18.36 -27.20 13.50
N LEU A 427 -17.73 -26.57 12.50
CA LEU A 427 -18.09 -25.24 12.02
C LEU A 427 -19.51 -25.22 11.46
N GLN A 428 -19.84 -26.15 10.57
CA GLN A 428 -21.14 -26.21 9.89
C GLN A 428 -22.30 -26.48 10.85
N CYS A 429 -22.06 -27.24 11.91
CA CYS A 429 -23.03 -27.51 12.97
C CYS A 429 -23.17 -26.36 13.99
N ASN A 430 -22.26 -25.37 13.99
CA ASN A 430 -22.29 -24.27 14.94
C ASN A 430 -23.20 -23.12 14.47
N ALA A 431 -24.43 -23.10 14.99
CA ALA A 431 -25.43 -22.07 14.65
C ALA A 431 -24.99 -20.64 14.99
N HIS A 432 -24.18 -20.45 16.04
CA HIS A 432 -23.69 -19.13 16.43
C HIS A 432 -22.68 -18.58 15.43
N LEU A 433 -21.68 -19.39 15.06
CA LEU A 433 -20.69 -19.01 14.05
C LEU A 433 -21.35 -18.79 12.68
N LYS A 434 -22.35 -19.60 12.32
CA LYS A 434 -23.14 -19.41 11.10
C LYS A 434 -23.85 -18.06 11.07
N ALA A 435 -24.50 -17.68 12.16
CA ALA A 435 -25.17 -16.39 12.27
C ALA A 435 -24.18 -15.20 12.22
N GLN A 436 -23.01 -15.33 12.85
CA GLN A 436 -21.96 -14.32 12.76
C GLN A 436 -21.46 -14.14 11.34
N TYR A 437 -21.11 -15.24 10.65
CA TYR A 437 -20.70 -15.24 9.25
C TYR A 437 -21.73 -14.57 8.35
N GLN A 438 -23.02 -14.88 8.51
CA GLN A 438 -24.10 -14.25 7.74
C GLN A 438 -24.20 -12.73 7.97
N SER A 439 -23.75 -12.23 9.12
CA SER A 439 -23.79 -10.79 9.42
C SER A 439 -22.59 -10.01 8.92
N VAL A 440 -21.39 -10.61 8.89
CA VAL A 440 -20.13 -9.90 8.58
C VAL A 440 -19.50 -10.29 7.24
N GLY A 441 -19.82 -11.47 6.68
CA GLY A 441 -19.17 -12.01 5.48
C GLY A 441 -17.83 -12.69 5.75
N ALA A 442 -17.24 -13.31 4.72
CA ALA A 442 -16.08 -14.19 4.86
C ALA A 442 -14.81 -13.49 5.40
N ALA A 443 -14.52 -12.28 4.91
CA ALA A 443 -13.27 -11.57 5.22
C ALA A 443 -13.19 -11.15 6.69
N GLU A 444 -14.30 -10.64 7.23
CA GLU A 444 -14.44 -10.25 8.63
C GLU A 444 -14.72 -11.45 9.55
N PHE A 445 -15.27 -12.54 9.03
CA PHE A 445 -15.53 -13.75 9.79
C PHE A 445 -14.25 -14.57 10.06
N ALA A 446 -13.35 -14.68 9.09
CA ALA A 446 -12.14 -15.50 9.22
C ALA A 446 -11.29 -15.18 10.49
N PRO A 447 -11.06 -13.91 10.87
CA PRO A 447 -10.36 -13.58 12.11
C PRO A 447 -11.12 -13.94 13.41
N LEU A 448 -12.42 -14.22 13.34
CA LEU A 448 -13.25 -14.62 14.48
C LEU A 448 -13.14 -16.11 14.80
N LEU A 449 -12.64 -16.91 13.85
CA LEU A 449 -12.36 -18.32 14.08
C LEU A 449 -11.31 -18.47 15.19
N LEU A 450 -11.54 -19.41 16.11
CA LEU A 450 -10.65 -19.64 17.24
C LEU A 450 -9.59 -20.68 16.84
N PRO A 451 -8.28 -20.34 16.84
CA PRO A 451 -7.22 -21.28 16.47
C PRO A 451 -7.13 -22.50 17.40
N GLN A 452 -7.69 -22.41 18.61
CA GLN A 452 -7.70 -23.52 19.56
C GLN A 452 -8.70 -24.62 19.19
N SER A 453 -9.79 -24.27 18.50
CA SER A 453 -10.82 -25.24 18.07
C SER A 453 -10.66 -25.63 16.61
N MET A 454 -10.27 -24.68 15.74
CA MET A 454 -10.24 -24.88 14.29
C MET A 454 -8.91 -24.40 13.68
N PRO A 455 -7.76 -24.96 14.10
CA PRO A 455 -6.45 -24.52 13.63
C PRO A 455 -6.26 -24.64 12.11
N HIS A 456 -6.76 -25.70 11.47
CA HIS A 456 -6.57 -25.94 10.04
C HIS A 456 -7.43 -24.98 9.19
N LEU A 457 -8.67 -24.72 9.57
CA LEU A 457 -9.52 -23.71 8.91
C LEU A 457 -8.98 -22.29 9.11
N CYS A 458 -8.46 -21.96 10.30
CA CYS A 458 -7.79 -20.68 10.54
C CYS A 458 -6.57 -20.51 9.62
N LEU A 459 -5.75 -21.55 9.48
CA LEU A 459 -4.60 -21.54 8.59
C LEU A 459 -5.03 -21.41 7.12
N HIS A 460 -6.03 -22.17 6.69
CA HIS A 460 -6.60 -22.07 5.35
C HIS A 460 -7.07 -20.65 5.03
N ALA A 461 -7.83 -20.04 5.93
CA ALA A 461 -8.31 -18.68 5.78
C ALA A 461 -7.15 -17.68 5.72
N ALA A 462 -6.16 -17.79 6.61
CA ALA A 462 -4.98 -16.95 6.59
C ALA A 462 -4.19 -17.08 5.28
N ARG A 463 -4.08 -18.29 4.72
CA ARG A 463 -3.46 -18.51 3.41
C ARG A 463 -4.18 -17.70 2.34
N ILE A 464 -5.49 -17.88 2.19
CA ILE A 464 -6.29 -17.19 1.17
C ILE A 464 -6.25 -15.67 1.33
N MET A 465 -6.41 -15.17 2.55
CA MET A 465 -6.39 -13.72 2.84
C MET A 465 -5.03 -13.07 2.56
N SER A 466 -3.94 -13.83 2.67
CA SER A 466 -2.60 -13.32 2.42
C SER A 466 -2.22 -13.27 0.93
N MET A 467 -2.94 -13.96 0.04
CA MET A 467 -2.57 -14.08 -1.37
C MET A 467 -2.77 -12.78 -2.14
N PHE A 468 -1.78 -12.43 -2.95
CA PHE A 468 -1.88 -11.31 -3.89
C PHE A 468 -2.43 -11.79 -5.23
N GLY A 469 -3.50 -11.17 -5.74
CA GLY A 469 -3.95 -11.43 -7.12
C GLY A 469 -3.15 -10.64 -8.18
N SER A 470 -2.50 -9.55 -7.79
CA SER A 470 -1.84 -8.65 -8.74
C SER A 470 -0.55 -8.05 -8.18
N THR A 471 0.29 -7.53 -9.09
CA THR A 471 1.45 -6.70 -8.77
C THR A 471 1.07 -5.21 -8.65
N TYR A 472 -0.22 -4.86 -8.48
CA TYR A 472 -0.68 -3.48 -8.40
C TYR A 472 0.05 -2.66 -7.32
N SER A 473 0.34 -3.27 -6.16
CA SER A 473 1.13 -2.62 -5.10
C SER A 473 2.54 -2.24 -5.58
N CYS A 474 3.16 -3.07 -6.44
CA CYS A 474 4.44 -2.76 -7.07
C CYS A 474 4.29 -1.57 -8.02
N GLU A 475 3.27 -1.55 -8.88
CA GLU A 475 3.01 -0.42 -9.79
C GLU A 475 2.77 0.91 -9.06
N GLN A 476 2.10 0.86 -7.92
CA GLN A 476 1.90 2.03 -7.05
C GLN A 476 3.22 2.50 -6.44
N MET A 477 4.09 1.57 -6.04
CA MET A 477 5.45 1.89 -5.61
C MET A 477 6.24 2.57 -6.73
N PHE A 478 6.15 2.07 -7.97
CA PHE A 478 6.76 2.71 -9.15
C PHE A 478 6.28 4.13 -9.38
N SER A 479 4.97 4.33 -9.31
CA SER A 479 4.35 5.63 -9.53
C SER A 479 4.85 6.64 -8.49
N ILE A 480 4.89 6.24 -7.22
CA ILE A 480 5.45 7.06 -6.14
C ILE A 480 6.95 7.31 -6.31
N MET A 481 7.70 6.30 -6.72
CA MET A 481 9.13 6.44 -6.99
C MET A 481 9.37 7.46 -8.10
N LYS A 482 8.60 7.43 -9.20
CA LYS A 482 8.67 8.40 -10.29
C LYS A 482 8.36 9.83 -9.82
N LEU A 483 7.33 10.00 -8.97
CA LEU A 483 7.02 11.28 -8.34
C LEU A 483 8.15 11.77 -7.41
N THR A 484 8.87 10.83 -6.79
CA THR A 484 9.97 11.13 -5.87
C THR A 484 11.26 11.49 -6.62
N LYS A 485 11.58 10.80 -7.73
CA LYS A 485 12.76 11.02 -8.60
C LYS A 485 12.54 12.13 -9.65
N THR A 486 11.87 13.23 -9.31
CA THR A 486 11.67 14.36 -10.23
C THR A 486 12.95 15.20 -10.41
N SER A 487 13.04 15.98 -11.50
CA SER A 487 14.17 16.87 -11.82
C SER A 487 14.50 17.89 -10.71
N HIS A 488 13.53 18.22 -9.86
CA HIS A 488 13.71 19.08 -8.69
C HIS A 488 14.43 18.40 -7.50
N ARG A 489 14.74 17.10 -7.58
CA ARG A 489 15.43 16.31 -6.54
C ARG A 489 16.79 15.75 -6.96
N SER A 490 17.62 16.55 -7.65
CA SER A 490 18.93 16.17 -8.18
C SER A 490 20.02 15.70 -7.18
N ARG A 491 19.71 15.55 -5.89
CA ARG A 491 20.64 15.08 -4.82
C ARG A 491 20.00 14.08 -3.84
N LEU A 492 19.03 13.28 -4.27
CA LEU A 492 18.45 12.21 -3.43
C LEU A 492 19.30 10.94 -3.58
N THR A 493 19.83 10.40 -2.49
CA THR A 493 20.53 9.10 -2.50
C THR A 493 19.51 7.95 -2.56
N ASP A 494 19.95 6.76 -2.97
CA ASP A 494 19.08 5.57 -3.01
C ASP A 494 18.55 5.19 -1.62
N GLU A 495 19.33 5.40 -0.56
CA GLU A 495 18.89 5.18 0.83
C GLU A 495 17.72 6.09 1.21
N HIS A 496 17.83 7.39 0.95
CA HIS A 496 16.74 8.33 1.26
C HIS A 496 15.50 8.05 0.41
N LEU A 497 15.67 7.58 -0.83
CA LEU A 497 14.56 7.12 -1.67
C LEU A 497 13.83 5.94 -1.00
N VAL A 498 14.57 4.93 -0.55
CA VAL A 498 14.01 3.77 0.15
C VAL A 498 13.27 4.20 1.43
N SER A 499 13.82 5.13 2.20
CA SER A 499 13.14 5.68 3.40
C SER A 499 11.83 6.37 3.05
N VAL A 500 11.80 7.23 2.03
CA VAL A 500 10.58 7.89 1.55
C VAL A 500 9.56 6.85 1.08
N LEU A 501 9.98 5.86 0.30
CA LEU A 501 9.12 4.79 -0.19
C LEU A 501 8.51 4.00 0.97
N LYS A 502 9.30 3.62 1.97
CA LYS A 502 8.79 2.92 3.18
C LYS A 502 7.70 3.72 3.88
N VAL A 503 7.94 5.01 4.14
CA VAL A 503 6.97 5.89 4.82
C VAL A 503 5.71 6.13 3.97
N ALA A 504 5.87 6.37 2.67
CA ALA A 504 4.76 6.62 1.76
C ALA A 504 3.90 5.37 1.49
N MET A 505 4.53 4.18 1.50
CA MET A 505 3.85 2.93 1.20
C MET A 505 3.18 2.28 2.40
N ALA A 506 3.78 2.40 3.59
CA ALA A 506 3.22 1.91 4.85
C ALA A 506 2.03 2.78 5.31
N ARG A 507 0.88 2.64 4.66
CA ARG A 507 -0.35 3.39 5.00
C ARG A 507 -1.10 2.81 6.20
N ASP A 508 -0.94 1.52 6.46
CA ASP A 508 -1.60 0.81 7.57
C ASP A 508 -0.72 0.70 8.83
N ILE A 509 0.47 1.32 8.81
CA ILE A 509 1.39 1.38 9.95
C ILE A 509 1.85 2.82 10.13
N ASN A 510 1.59 3.36 11.32
CA ASN A 510 2.05 4.70 11.68
C ASN A 510 3.37 4.60 12.45
N PRO A 511 4.37 5.44 12.12
CA PRO A 511 5.58 5.57 12.93
C PRO A 511 5.24 5.93 14.38
N ARG A 512 5.91 5.29 15.34
CA ARG A 512 5.74 5.60 16.77
C ARG A 512 6.61 6.79 17.16
N ILE A 513 6.21 7.99 16.72
CA ILE A 513 6.99 9.24 16.94
C ILE A 513 7.36 9.45 18.42
N ASP A 514 6.43 9.21 19.34
CA ASP A 514 6.70 9.36 20.79
C ASP A 514 7.78 8.38 21.29
N LYS A 515 7.84 7.17 20.72
CA LYS A 515 8.89 6.19 21.01
C LYS A 515 10.25 6.62 20.44
N ILE A 516 10.26 7.23 19.26
CA ILE A 516 11.49 7.73 18.63
C ILE A 516 12.09 8.87 19.48
N ILE A 517 11.25 9.82 19.89
CA ILE A 517 11.67 10.97 20.69
C ILE A 517 12.15 10.54 22.08
N SER A 518 11.43 9.66 22.77
CA SER A 518 11.81 9.19 24.10
C SER A 518 13.15 8.44 24.12
N LYS A 519 13.50 7.67 23.08
CA LYS A 519 14.82 7.02 22.98
C LYS A 519 15.98 8.01 22.92
N LYS A 520 15.78 9.21 22.36
CA LYS A 520 16.83 10.25 22.32
C LYS A 520 17.11 10.85 23.70
N ARG A 521 16.10 10.88 24.59
CA ARG A 521 16.24 11.34 25.98
C ARG A 521 17.25 10.51 26.78
N CYS A 522 17.22 9.19 26.65
CA CYS A 522 18.05 8.28 27.44
C CYS A 522 19.55 8.34 27.08
N ARG A 523 19.91 8.82 25.88
CA ARG A 523 21.32 8.97 25.46
C ARG A 523 22.01 10.21 26.03
N VAL A 524 21.25 11.24 26.42
CA VAL A 524 21.81 12.49 26.95
C VAL A 524 22.09 12.38 28.46
N SER A 525 21.37 11.53 29.19
CA SER A 525 21.55 11.35 30.65
C SER A 525 22.67 10.37 31.05
N GLY A 526 23.39 9.78 30.09
CA GLY A 526 24.45 8.78 30.35
C GLY A 526 25.89 9.29 30.19
N LYS A 527 26.08 10.59 29.96
CA LYS A 527 27.39 11.25 29.91
C LYS A 527 27.35 12.50 30.78
N SER A 528 27.51 12.32 32.08
CA SER A 528 27.87 13.38 33.02
C SER A 528 28.63 12.76 34.17
#